data_AF-A0A1F3LES2-F1
#
_entry.id   AF-A0A1F3LES2-F1
#
_cell.length_a   1.000
_cell.length_b   1.000
_cell.length_c   1.000
_cell.angle_alpha   90.00
_cell.angle_beta   90.00
_cell.angle_gamma   90.00
#
_symmetry.space_group_name_H-M   'P 1'
#
loop_
_entity.id
_entity.type
_entity.pdbx_description
1 polymer ?
#
loop_
_entity_poly.entity_id
_entity_poly.type
_entity_poly.pdbx_seq_one_letter_code
_entity_poly.pdbx_strand_id
1 'polypeptide(L)'
;MACSTFKLQKGNELIYGHNLNEGDMGVPGMIFINKRGVFKNGRTFSELINKDGKNPSEYSWISRYGSVSFNNLGRDLPDGGMNEAGLYIWEMNEEADYPQNDSLPRLMHANWMQFVLDNCLTLDEAISSASAFQIDGWTWHYFISDASGDCASLAFIGGKVKVNRGREIPVAGLFNTPYDREMEVLRYYKGFGGLYDIEMNNPNVPRFVKTAAMLRDFDPSRNIDPSRGAVDYGFEMLKNITVYDEPEWSIIIDAKRRNVYYKTRLNPAIKSFSMDALDFSNNSATLIQDMDTPKGGDVLDMFQPYSTQAIKSFLATKLIPLLPKEMITSGGLTPDEFAERFACITDKAELPANQYFAGVWKTKPAATKDDLEIEIRLRTNKNAVSGEIVFNKGESAYPITHIGLLGNRLTFTYKNKRGYLLDVQATINNNQLTAHLQTTEEDAGTFVLYK
;
A
#
# COMPACT_ATOMS: atom_id res chain seq x y z
N MET A 1 -2.45 -13.41 18.92
CA MET A 1 -1.98 -12.74 17.68
C MET A 1 -0.52 -12.39 17.88
N ALA A 2 0.34 -12.74 16.92
CA ALA A 2 1.79 -12.59 17.04
C ALA A 2 2.42 -12.16 15.71
N CYS A 3 1.86 -11.15 15.05
CA CYS A 3 2.42 -10.60 13.81
C CYS A 3 3.79 -9.95 14.06
N SER A 4 4.70 -10.03 13.09
CA SER A 4 6.03 -9.43 13.20
C SER A 4 6.55 -8.99 11.84
N THR A 5 7.26 -7.87 11.80
CA THR A 5 8.03 -7.43 10.64
C THR A 5 9.43 -6.99 11.03
N PHE A 6 10.37 -7.15 10.11
CA PHE A 6 11.70 -6.60 10.24
C PHE A 6 12.23 -6.06 8.91
N LYS A 7 13.19 -5.16 9.00
CA LYS A 7 14.09 -4.76 7.92
C LYS A 7 15.51 -5.21 8.25
N LEU A 8 16.08 -6.03 7.38
CA LEU A 8 17.49 -6.39 7.39
C LEU A 8 18.21 -5.61 6.30
N GLN A 9 19.17 -4.78 6.69
CA GLN A 9 19.93 -3.93 5.77
C GLN A 9 21.41 -3.93 6.12
N LYS A 10 22.24 -4.55 5.27
CA LYS A 10 23.70 -4.59 5.43
C LYS A 10 24.38 -4.86 4.10
N GLY A 11 25.39 -4.05 3.77
CA GLY A 11 26.04 -4.13 2.45
C GLY A 11 25.05 -3.81 1.32
N ASN A 12 24.92 -4.71 0.35
CA ASN A 12 23.98 -4.57 -0.77
C ASN A 12 22.60 -5.22 -0.48
N GLU A 13 22.39 -5.73 0.72
CA GLU A 13 21.15 -6.41 1.09
C GLU A 13 20.15 -5.42 1.71
N LEU A 14 18.89 -5.47 1.25
CA LEU A 14 17.74 -4.80 1.86
C LEU A 14 16.55 -5.76 1.77
N ILE A 15 16.31 -6.45 2.88
CA ILE A 15 15.29 -7.49 2.99
C ILE A 15 14.24 -7.02 3.99
N TYR A 16 12.97 -7.10 3.60
CA TYR A 16 11.84 -6.98 4.52
C TYR A 16 11.25 -8.36 4.76
N GLY A 17 11.04 -8.72 6.02
CA GLY A 17 10.38 -9.97 6.38
C GLY A 17 9.14 -9.72 7.20
N HIS A 18 8.09 -10.50 6.98
CA HIS A 18 6.85 -10.44 7.73
C HIS A 18 6.28 -11.83 8.03
N ASN A 19 5.78 -12.01 9.25
CA ASN A 19 4.92 -13.13 9.65
C ASN A 19 3.56 -12.59 10.08
N LEU A 20 2.50 -13.20 9.54
CA LEU A 20 1.13 -13.06 10.05
C LEU A 20 0.84 -14.25 10.97
N ASN A 21 0.50 -13.99 12.24
CA ASN A 21 0.17 -15.04 13.21
C ASN A 21 -1.16 -14.75 13.89
N GLU A 22 -2.11 -15.63 13.63
CA GLU A 22 -3.50 -15.52 14.07
C GLU A 22 -3.99 -16.84 14.68
N GLY A 23 -3.13 -17.53 15.45
CA GLY A 23 -3.54 -18.64 16.32
C GLY A 23 -4.12 -19.84 15.57
N ASP A 24 -3.47 -20.24 14.47
CA ASP A 24 -3.88 -21.34 13.59
C ASP A 24 -5.28 -21.19 12.95
N MET A 25 -5.88 -20.00 12.97
CA MET A 25 -7.20 -19.72 12.38
C MET A 25 -7.27 -20.03 10.87
N GLY A 26 -6.13 -20.14 10.18
CA GLY A 26 -6.08 -20.42 8.74
C GLY A 26 -6.39 -19.18 7.91
N VAL A 27 -5.89 -18.01 8.33
CA VAL A 27 -6.18 -16.73 7.68
C VAL A 27 -5.80 -16.80 6.19
N PRO A 28 -6.78 -16.65 5.28
CA PRO A 28 -6.54 -16.81 3.86
C PRO A 28 -5.93 -15.53 3.28
N GLY A 29 -5.00 -15.69 2.36
CA GLY A 29 -4.31 -14.55 1.72
C GLY A 29 -4.43 -14.55 0.21
N MET A 30 -4.51 -13.36 -0.35
CA MET A 30 -4.49 -13.14 -1.80
C MET A 30 -3.50 -12.03 -2.14
N ILE A 31 -2.70 -12.26 -3.17
CA ILE A 31 -1.77 -11.28 -3.72
C ILE A 31 -2.46 -10.49 -4.80
N PHE A 32 -2.30 -9.17 -4.79
CA PHE A 32 -2.80 -8.26 -5.82
C PHE A 32 -1.64 -7.54 -6.51
N ILE A 33 -1.71 -7.46 -7.85
CA ILE A 33 -0.85 -6.60 -8.66
C ILE A 33 -1.65 -5.38 -9.08
N ASN A 34 -1.57 -4.33 -8.27
CA ASN A 34 -2.30 -3.08 -8.45
C ASN A 34 -1.59 -2.21 -9.49
N LYS A 35 -2.38 -1.48 -10.31
CA LYS A 35 -1.84 -0.67 -11.42
C LYS A 35 -1.75 0.80 -11.03
N ARG A 36 -0.77 1.52 -11.59
CA ARG A 36 -0.73 2.99 -11.59
C ARG A 36 -1.76 3.56 -12.57
N GLY A 37 -2.15 4.81 -12.41
CA GLY A 37 -3.12 5.49 -13.27
C GLY A 37 -4.54 4.96 -13.10
N VAL A 38 -4.89 4.39 -11.94
CA VAL A 38 -6.23 3.89 -11.65
C VAL A 38 -6.93 4.82 -10.67
N PHE A 39 -8.10 5.30 -11.05
CA PHE A 39 -8.97 6.09 -10.18
C PHE A 39 -9.59 5.21 -9.09
N LYS A 40 -9.58 5.70 -7.86
CA LYS A 40 -10.11 5.03 -6.68
C LYS A 40 -10.95 6.01 -5.87
N ASN A 41 -12.02 5.48 -5.28
CA ASN A 41 -12.77 6.17 -4.24
C ASN A 41 -12.32 5.62 -2.88
N GLY A 42 -12.15 6.51 -1.92
CA GLY A 42 -12.00 6.13 -0.53
C GLY A 42 -13.22 5.35 -0.05
N ARG A 43 -12.98 4.52 0.95
CA ARG A 43 -13.98 3.73 1.64
C ARG A 43 -13.73 3.79 3.13
N THR A 44 -14.79 3.80 3.92
CA THR A 44 -14.71 3.69 5.37
C THR A 44 -15.16 2.31 5.81
N PHE A 45 -14.64 1.84 6.94
CA PHE A 45 -15.08 0.58 7.52
C PHE A 45 -16.57 0.67 7.86
N SER A 46 -16.98 1.79 8.45
CA SER A 46 -18.38 2.08 8.78
C SER A 46 -19.33 1.95 7.57
N GLU A 47 -18.91 2.41 6.39
CA GLU A 47 -19.69 2.29 5.14
C GLU A 47 -19.86 0.84 4.71
N LEU A 48 -18.78 0.05 4.83
CA LEU A 48 -18.75 -1.34 4.35
C LEU A 48 -19.51 -2.29 5.26
N ILE A 49 -19.45 -2.10 6.59
CA ILE A 49 -20.06 -3.05 7.55
C ILE A 49 -21.50 -2.71 7.94
N ASN A 50 -22.02 -1.52 7.61
CA ASN A 50 -23.40 -1.15 7.92
C ASN A 50 -24.29 -1.19 6.68
N LYS A 51 -25.47 -1.82 6.78
CA LYS A 51 -26.42 -1.99 5.67
C LYS A 51 -26.86 -0.67 5.03
N ASP A 52 -27.00 0.38 5.82
CA ASP A 52 -27.35 1.73 5.36
C ASP A 52 -26.15 2.55 4.84
N GLY A 53 -24.92 2.04 4.92
CA GLY A 53 -23.73 2.68 4.34
C GLY A 53 -23.31 3.96 5.06
N LYS A 54 -23.20 3.91 6.39
CA LYS A 54 -22.88 5.08 7.23
C LYS A 54 -21.50 5.66 6.98
N ASN A 55 -21.40 6.99 7.04
CA ASN A 55 -20.15 7.75 6.97
C ASN A 55 -19.26 7.37 5.75
N PRO A 56 -19.80 7.39 4.51
CA PRO A 56 -19.01 7.04 3.34
C PRO A 56 -17.86 8.04 3.16
N SER A 57 -16.74 7.58 2.59
CA SER A 57 -15.67 8.50 2.21
C SER A 57 -16.07 9.29 0.96
N GLU A 58 -15.76 10.58 0.98
CA GLU A 58 -15.86 11.48 -0.18
C GLU A 58 -14.51 11.69 -0.87
N TYR A 59 -13.43 11.13 -0.31
CA TYR A 59 -12.11 11.27 -0.87
C TYR A 59 -11.92 10.36 -2.09
N SER A 60 -11.08 10.80 -3.02
CA SER A 60 -10.74 10.02 -4.21
C SER A 60 -9.33 10.36 -4.67
N TRP A 61 -8.70 9.41 -5.37
CA TRP A 61 -7.36 9.60 -5.91
C TRP A 61 -7.14 8.81 -7.19
N ILE A 62 -6.07 9.14 -7.91
CA ILE A 62 -5.53 8.30 -9.00
C ILE A 62 -4.19 7.76 -8.51
N SER A 63 -4.00 6.44 -8.55
CA SER A 63 -2.75 5.80 -8.13
C SER A 63 -1.57 6.32 -8.94
N ARG A 64 -0.54 6.86 -8.28
CA ARG A 64 0.71 7.29 -8.90
C ARG A 64 1.63 6.09 -9.19
N TYR A 65 1.60 5.10 -8.31
CA TYR A 65 2.41 3.90 -8.35
C TYR A 65 1.54 2.64 -8.42
N GLY A 66 2.01 1.64 -9.16
CA GLY A 66 1.53 0.26 -9.00
C GLY A 66 2.12 -0.38 -7.76
N SER A 67 1.52 -1.47 -7.28
CA SER A 67 1.99 -2.16 -6.07
C SER A 67 1.70 -3.65 -6.08
N VAL A 68 2.54 -4.38 -5.34
CA VAL A 68 2.27 -5.75 -4.91
C VAL A 68 1.74 -5.67 -3.48
N SER A 69 0.55 -6.19 -3.24
CA SER A 69 -0.05 -6.19 -1.91
C SER A 69 -0.59 -7.56 -1.51
N PHE A 70 -0.59 -7.82 -0.22
CA PHE A 70 -1.11 -9.05 0.40
C PHE A 70 -2.34 -8.69 1.21
N ASN A 71 -3.46 -9.33 0.88
CA ASN A 71 -4.77 -8.92 1.35
C ASN A 71 -5.58 -10.14 1.79
N ASN A 72 -6.31 -10.00 2.90
CA ASN A 72 -7.33 -10.96 3.36
C ASN A 72 -8.76 -10.47 3.08
N LEU A 73 -9.00 -9.14 3.01
CA LEU A 73 -10.34 -8.54 2.90
C LEU A 73 -10.78 -8.23 1.46
N GLY A 74 -9.88 -8.30 0.49
CA GLY A 74 -10.16 -8.03 -0.93
C GLY A 74 -9.27 -6.93 -1.53
N ARG A 75 -9.60 -6.48 -2.75
CA ARG A 75 -8.81 -5.49 -3.49
C ARG A 75 -8.76 -4.14 -2.77
N ASP A 76 -7.63 -3.44 -2.84
CA ASP A 76 -7.41 -2.11 -2.23
C ASP A 76 -7.56 -2.06 -0.69
N LEU A 77 -7.53 -3.23 -0.05
CA LEU A 77 -7.54 -3.43 1.41
C LEU A 77 -6.39 -4.36 1.85
N PRO A 78 -5.13 -3.90 1.74
CA PRO A 78 -3.97 -4.70 2.11
C PRO A 78 -3.73 -4.78 3.63
N ASP A 79 -3.14 -5.89 4.06
CA ASP A 79 -2.45 -6.02 5.36
C ASP A 79 -1.01 -5.51 5.25
N GLY A 80 -0.43 -5.58 4.04
CA GLY A 80 0.90 -5.07 3.76
C GLY A 80 1.30 -5.21 2.29
N GLY A 81 2.45 -4.65 1.94
CA GLY A 81 2.95 -4.73 0.57
C GLY A 81 4.10 -3.78 0.27
N MET A 82 4.44 -3.71 -1.01
CA MET A 82 5.45 -2.81 -1.54
C MET A 82 5.00 -2.23 -2.88
N ASN A 83 5.18 -0.92 -3.07
CA ASN A 83 4.92 -0.29 -4.35
C ASN A 83 6.11 -0.42 -5.31
N GLU A 84 5.86 -0.15 -6.59
CA GLU A 84 6.89 -0.26 -7.61
C GLU A 84 8.03 0.77 -7.44
N ALA A 85 7.85 1.78 -6.59
CA ALA A 85 8.87 2.75 -6.21
C ALA A 85 9.76 2.27 -5.04
N GLY A 86 9.42 1.15 -4.40
CA GLY A 86 10.17 0.58 -3.28
C GLY A 86 9.69 1.02 -1.89
N LEU A 87 8.56 1.71 -1.79
CA LEU A 87 7.91 2.00 -0.51
C LEU A 87 7.23 0.73 0.03
N TYR A 88 7.62 0.32 1.23
CA TYR A 88 7.11 -0.81 1.98
C TYR A 88 6.24 -0.32 3.14
N ILE A 89 5.12 -0.99 3.39
CA ILE A 89 4.31 -0.81 4.59
C ILE A 89 3.71 -2.14 5.04
N TRP A 90 3.67 -2.36 6.35
CA TRP A 90 2.96 -3.49 6.96
C TRP A 90 2.32 -3.13 8.30
N GLU A 91 1.15 -3.70 8.58
CA GLU A 91 0.42 -3.55 9.83
C GLU A 91 0.89 -4.53 10.92
N MET A 92 0.73 -4.14 12.19
CA MET A 92 0.67 -5.08 13.31
C MET A 92 -0.53 -4.73 14.21
N ASN A 93 -1.18 -5.75 14.77
CA ASN A 93 -2.19 -5.57 15.81
C ASN A 93 -1.64 -4.78 17.00
N GLU A 94 -2.35 -3.70 17.37
CA GLU A 94 -2.09 -2.83 18.52
C GLU A 94 -3.36 -2.06 18.91
N GLU A 95 -3.51 -1.59 20.15
CA GLU A 95 -4.64 -0.75 20.56
C GLU A 95 -4.44 0.72 20.13
N ALA A 96 -4.45 0.94 18.81
CA ALA A 96 -4.31 2.25 18.20
C ALA A 96 -5.45 3.21 18.54
N ASP A 97 -5.09 4.41 19.01
CA ASP A 97 -5.98 5.54 19.25
C ASP A 97 -5.82 6.57 18.12
N TYR A 98 -6.47 6.29 16.98
CA TYR A 98 -6.36 7.13 15.78
C TYR A 98 -6.88 8.56 16.02
N PRO A 99 -6.17 9.60 15.53
CA PRO A 99 -6.63 10.98 15.59
C PRO A 99 -8.05 11.15 15.04
N GLN A 100 -8.92 11.77 15.83
CA GLN A 100 -10.28 12.11 15.43
C GLN A 100 -10.33 13.58 14.98
N ASN A 101 -10.73 13.81 13.74
CA ASN A 101 -10.90 15.15 13.19
C ASN A 101 -11.94 15.14 12.07
N ASP A 102 -13.15 15.64 12.36
CA ASP A 102 -14.28 15.64 11.43
C ASP A 102 -14.09 16.54 10.20
N SER A 103 -13.06 17.38 10.18
CA SER A 103 -12.70 18.18 8.99
C SER A 103 -11.84 17.40 7.98
N LEU A 104 -11.32 16.23 8.35
CA LEU A 104 -10.49 15.42 7.47
C LEU A 104 -11.33 14.38 6.71
N PRO A 105 -10.93 14.02 5.49
CA PRO A 105 -11.49 12.85 4.82
C PRO A 105 -11.26 11.59 5.66
N ARG A 106 -12.25 10.69 5.65
CA ARG A 106 -12.18 9.40 6.34
C ARG A 106 -11.73 8.29 5.40
N LEU A 107 -10.88 7.39 5.89
CA LEU A 107 -10.51 6.16 5.22
C LEU A 107 -10.48 5.00 6.22
N MET A 108 -10.87 3.82 5.75
CA MET A 108 -10.58 2.57 6.46
C MET A 108 -9.07 2.37 6.55
N HIS A 109 -8.57 1.89 7.69
CA HIS A 109 -7.16 1.56 7.95
C HIS A 109 -6.45 0.87 6.77
N ALA A 110 -7.00 -0.20 6.21
CA ALA A 110 -6.41 -0.90 5.07
C ALA A 110 -6.47 -0.05 3.78
N ASN A 111 -7.55 0.72 3.59
CA ASN A 111 -7.67 1.60 2.43
C ASN A 111 -6.70 2.81 2.50
N TRP A 112 -6.36 3.28 3.71
CA TRP A 112 -5.27 4.23 3.93
C TRP A 112 -3.90 3.62 3.60
N MET A 113 -3.64 2.36 3.97
CA MET A 113 -2.41 1.67 3.54
C MET A 113 -2.31 1.56 2.02
N GLN A 114 -3.41 1.28 1.33
CA GLN A 114 -3.44 1.30 -0.14
C GLN A 114 -3.17 2.70 -0.68
N PHE A 115 -3.73 3.75 -0.07
CA PHE A 115 -3.43 5.14 -0.44
C PHE A 115 -1.92 5.44 -0.32
N VAL A 116 -1.27 4.98 0.75
CA VAL A 116 0.18 5.10 0.96
C VAL A 116 0.95 4.40 -0.17
N LEU A 117 0.63 3.14 -0.46
CA LEU A 117 1.26 2.38 -1.54
C LEU A 117 1.04 3.04 -2.92
N ASP A 118 -0.14 3.58 -3.16
CA ASP A 118 -0.53 4.19 -4.43
C ASP A 118 0.15 5.54 -4.68
N ASN A 119 0.46 6.32 -3.64
CA ASN A 119 0.79 7.75 -3.80
C ASN A 119 2.15 8.16 -3.23
N CYS A 120 2.68 7.43 -2.25
CA CYS A 120 3.91 7.82 -1.56
C CYS A 120 5.16 7.18 -2.21
N LEU A 121 6.18 7.98 -2.43
CA LEU A 121 7.53 7.60 -2.86
C LEU A 121 8.48 7.47 -1.66
N THR A 122 8.31 8.34 -0.67
CA THR A 122 9.25 8.50 0.45
C THR A 122 8.58 8.22 1.78
N LEU A 123 9.40 7.90 2.79
CA LEU A 123 8.94 7.74 4.16
C LEU A 123 8.26 9.01 4.69
N ASP A 124 8.75 10.19 4.33
CA ASP A 124 8.19 11.48 4.75
C ASP A 124 6.78 11.72 4.21
N GLU A 125 6.55 11.38 2.95
CA GLU A 125 5.20 11.45 2.35
C GLU A 125 4.24 10.49 3.08
N ALA A 126 4.69 9.26 3.37
CA ALA A 126 3.88 8.26 4.05
C ALA A 126 3.52 8.68 5.48
N ILE A 127 4.50 9.16 6.27
CA ILE A 127 4.26 9.66 7.63
C ILE A 127 3.31 10.86 7.61
N SER A 128 3.51 11.80 6.69
CA SER A 128 2.65 12.99 6.57
C SER A 128 1.20 12.62 6.26
N SER A 129 0.98 11.56 5.47
CA SER A 129 -0.37 11.08 5.14
C SER A 129 -1.16 10.59 6.36
N ALA A 130 -0.50 10.10 7.41
CA ALA A 130 -1.16 9.55 8.60
C ALA A 130 -1.96 10.61 9.39
N SER A 131 -1.65 11.89 9.19
CA SER A 131 -2.40 13.02 9.76
C SER A 131 -3.32 13.72 8.76
N ALA A 132 -3.35 13.26 7.51
CA ALA A 132 -4.18 13.82 6.45
C ALA A 132 -5.57 13.18 6.38
N PHE A 133 -5.78 12.07 7.11
CA PHE A 133 -7.02 11.31 7.13
C PHE A 133 -7.45 11.03 8.57
N GLN A 134 -8.76 10.94 8.76
CA GLN A 134 -9.34 10.27 9.94
C GLN A 134 -9.47 8.77 9.61
N ILE A 135 -8.68 7.94 10.28
CA ILE A 135 -8.63 6.50 10.01
C ILE A 135 -9.69 5.76 10.85
N ASP A 136 -10.47 4.87 10.22
CA ASP A 136 -11.46 4.02 10.91
C ASP A 136 -11.25 2.50 10.68
N GLY A 137 -11.96 1.69 11.48
CA GLY A 137 -11.92 0.23 11.44
C GLY A 137 -11.02 -0.37 12.52
N TRP A 138 -10.20 -1.35 12.14
CA TRP A 138 -9.32 -2.08 13.06
C TRP A 138 -8.16 -1.22 13.56
N THR A 139 -7.75 -1.49 14.80
CA THR A 139 -6.70 -0.77 15.49
C THR A 139 -5.37 -1.42 15.20
N TRP A 140 -4.50 -0.72 14.47
CA TRP A 140 -3.19 -1.18 14.02
C TRP A 140 -2.15 -0.08 14.18
N HIS A 141 -0.90 -0.48 14.27
CA HIS A 141 0.25 0.41 14.03
C HIS A 141 1.11 -0.15 12.90
N TYR A 142 2.00 0.66 12.35
CA TYR A 142 2.61 0.36 11.05
C TYR A 142 4.13 0.46 11.07
N PHE A 143 4.78 -0.43 10.33
CA PHE A 143 6.18 -0.29 9.97
C PHE A 143 6.26 0.13 8.51
N ILE A 144 6.94 1.25 8.25
CA ILE A 144 7.04 1.86 6.92
C ILE A 144 8.51 2.03 6.58
N SER A 145 8.87 1.79 5.32
CA SER A 145 10.22 1.99 4.83
C SER A 145 10.23 2.40 3.35
N ASP A 146 11.19 3.22 2.93
CA ASP A 146 11.34 3.60 1.52
C ASP A 146 12.46 2.82 0.80
N ALA A 147 12.67 3.13 -0.48
CA ALA A 147 13.65 2.45 -1.34
C ALA A 147 15.12 2.64 -0.90
N SER A 148 15.41 3.67 -0.10
CA SER A 148 16.74 3.87 0.50
C SER A 148 16.97 2.96 1.70
N GLY A 149 15.89 2.40 2.25
CA GLY A 149 15.87 1.65 3.50
C GLY A 149 15.68 2.55 4.71
N ASP A 150 15.41 3.85 4.57
CA ASP A 150 14.96 4.63 5.72
C ASP A 150 13.59 4.13 6.19
N CYS A 151 13.44 3.94 7.50
CA CYS A 151 12.27 3.28 8.06
C CYS A 151 11.79 3.95 9.35
N ALA A 152 10.50 3.80 9.63
CA ALA A 152 9.88 4.23 10.87
C ALA A 152 8.82 3.25 11.35
N SER A 153 8.62 3.21 12.68
CA SER A 153 7.39 2.72 13.27
C SER A 153 6.42 3.89 13.47
N LEU A 154 5.14 3.63 13.23
CA LEU A 154 4.07 4.61 13.26
C LEU A 154 2.93 4.06 14.12
N ALA A 155 2.84 4.54 15.36
CA ALA A 155 1.77 4.20 16.30
C ALA A 155 0.80 5.36 16.49
N PHE A 156 -0.38 5.08 17.02
CA PHE A 156 -1.39 6.08 17.32
C PHE A 156 -1.73 6.00 18.81
N ILE A 157 -1.26 6.99 19.58
CA ILE A 157 -1.30 6.97 21.04
C ILE A 157 -1.82 8.32 21.53
N GLY A 158 -2.93 8.31 22.27
CA GLY A 158 -3.55 9.53 22.80
C GLY A 158 -4.03 10.48 21.70
N GLY A 159 -4.66 9.92 20.67
CA GLY A 159 -5.19 10.65 19.51
C GLY A 159 -4.13 11.30 18.63
N LYS A 160 -2.87 10.85 18.71
CA LYS A 160 -1.73 11.45 18.00
C LYS A 160 -0.90 10.39 17.29
N VAL A 161 -0.33 10.81 16.16
CA VAL A 161 0.64 10.02 15.42
C VAL A 161 2.00 10.07 16.14
N LYS A 162 2.45 8.92 16.66
CA LYS A 162 3.75 8.73 17.29
C LYS A 162 4.67 8.00 16.32
N VAL A 163 5.75 8.68 15.94
CA VAL A 163 6.75 8.17 14.99
C VAL A 163 8.04 7.85 15.75
N ASN A 164 8.65 6.69 15.50
CA ASN A 164 10.05 6.44 15.84
C ASN A 164 10.85 6.22 14.55
N ARG A 165 11.93 6.98 14.34
CA ARG A 165 12.75 6.96 13.12
C ARG A 165 14.23 7.20 13.43
N GLY A 166 15.11 6.78 12.51
CA GLY A 166 16.53 7.09 12.57
C GLY A 166 17.17 6.51 13.83
N ARG A 167 17.72 7.37 14.70
CA ARG A 167 18.37 6.92 15.94
C ARG A 167 17.40 6.33 16.96
N GLU A 168 16.10 6.64 16.83
CA GLU A 168 15.07 6.07 17.70
C GLU A 168 14.70 4.64 17.30
N ILE A 169 15.08 4.18 16.09
CA ILE A 169 14.77 2.84 15.59
C ILE A 169 16.03 1.97 15.38
N PRO A 170 16.89 1.77 16.40
CA PRO A 170 18.16 1.04 16.23
C PRO A 170 17.96 -0.45 15.90
N VAL A 171 16.79 -1.00 16.21
CA VAL A 171 16.33 -2.32 15.78
C VAL A 171 15.20 -2.11 14.81
N ALA A 172 15.44 -2.37 13.52
CA ALA A 172 14.46 -2.13 12.48
C ALA A 172 13.45 -3.29 12.40
N GLY A 173 12.44 -3.27 13.27
CA GLY A 173 11.32 -4.20 13.26
C GLY A 173 10.17 -3.72 14.13
N LEU A 174 8.98 -4.27 13.91
CA LEU A 174 7.76 -3.95 14.64
C LEU A 174 6.94 -5.21 14.89
N PHE A 175 6.28 -5.25 16.06
CA PHE A 175 5.56 -6.39 16.59
C PHE A 175 4.21 -5.90 17.16
N ASN A 176 3.51 -6.70 17.95
CA ASN A 176 2.20 -6.34 18.54
C ASN A 176 2.32 -5.58 19.86
N THR A 177 3.31 -4.70 19.97
CA THR A 177 3.58 -3.90 21.15
C THR A 177 4.23 -2.60 20.70
N PRO A 178 3.89 -1.45 21.31
CA PRO A 178 4.48 -0.18 20.91
C PRO A 178 6.00 -0.21 20.94
N TYR A 179 6.63 0.38 19.92
CA TYR A 179 8.07 0.29 19.70
C TYR A 179 8.91 0.73 20.92
N ASP A 180 8.50 1.81 21.59
CA ASP A 180 9.18 2.32 22.79
C ASP A 180 9.22 1.26 23.92
N ARG A 181 8.16 0.45 24.05
CA ARG A 181 8.09 -0.63 25.03
C ARG A 181 8.99 -1.80 24.66
N GLU A 182 9.04 -2.17 23.37
CA GLU A 182 9.96 -3.19 22.87
C GLU A 182 11.42 -2.81 23.15
N MET A 183 11.78 -1.55 22.94
CA MET A 183 13.11 -1.01 23.25
C MET A 183 13.43 -0.99 24.74
N GLU A 184 12.45 -0.77 25.61
CA GLU A 184 12.64 -0.85 27.06
C GLU A 184 13.00 -2.28 27.49
N VAL A 185 12.26 -3.27 26.98
CA VAL A 185 12.48 -4.69 27.29
C VAL A 185 13.84 -5.17 26.77
N LEU A 186 14.25 -4.71 25.59
CA LEU A 186 15.53 -5.07 24.98
C LEU A 186 16.73 -4.78 25.89
N ARG A 187 16.69 -3.69 26.67
CA ARG A 187 17.80 -3.26 27.54
C ARG A 187 18.14 -4.24 28.65
N TYR A 188 17.24 -5.17 28.97
CA TYR A 188 17.50 -6.18 30.00
C TYR A 188 18.31 -7.38 29.50
N TYR A 189 18.59 -7.49 28.19
CA TYR A 189 19.29 -8.62 27.58
C TYR A 189 20.77 -8.34 27.26
N LYS A 190 21.60 -9.38 27.33
CA LYS A 190 23.03 -9.32 27.02
C LYS A 190 23.27 -8.88 25.57
N GLY A 191 24.30 -8.06 25.38
CA GLY A 191 24.60 -7.41 24.09
C GLY A 191 23.80 -6.13 23.83
N PHE A 192 22.82 -5.81 24.67
CA PHE A 192 22.03 -4.57 24.63
C PHE A 192 22.05 -3.80 25.97
N GLY A 193 22.99 -4.15 26.85
CA GLY A 193 23.22 -3.47 28.14
C GLY A 193 22.75 -4.24 29.37
N GLY A 194 22.05 -5.36 29.21
CA GLY A 194 21.46 -6.11 30.31
C GLY A 194 22.14 -7.43 30.64
N LEU A 195 21.49 -8.22 31.50
CA LEU A 195 22.03 -9.43 32.13
C LEU A 195 21.35 -10.73 31.68
N TYR A 196 20.16 -10.67 31.07
CA TYR A 196 19.44 -11.86 30.64
C TYR A 196 20.03 -12.44 29.34
N ASP A 197 20.10 -13.77 29.26
CA ASP A 197 20.55 -14.48 28.07
C ASP A 197 19.51 -14.43 26.94
N ILE A 198 20.00 -14.44 25.69
CA ILE A 198 19.17 -14.51 24.49
C ILE A 198 19.20 -15.94 23.97
N GLU A 199 18.27 -16.76 24.45
CA GLU A 199 18.09 -18.14 24.01
C GLU A 199 17.14 -18.19 22.80
N MET A 200 17.67 -18.36 21.59
CA MET A 200 16.88 -18.32 20.35
C MET A 200 15.73 -19.33 20.32
N ASN A 201 15.93 -20.53 20.89
CA ASN A 201 14.92 -21.58 20.94
C ASN A 201 13.92 -21.44 22.10
N ASN A 202 14.10 -20.45 22.98
CA ASN A 202 13.22 -20.26 24.13
C ASN A 202 12.02 -19.37 23.72
N PRO A 203 10.78 -19.84 23.78
CA PRO A 203 9.60 -19.04 23.39
C PRO A 203 9.33 -17.86 24.34
N ASN A 204 9.90 -17.87 25.56
CA ASN A 204 9.76 -16.78 26.53
C ASN A 204 10.70 -15.61 26.26
N VAL A 205 11.70 -15.78 25.39
CA VAL A 205 12.54 -14.66 24.94
C VAL A 205 11.72 -13.85 23.93
N PRO A 206 11.48 -12.53 24.15
CA PRO A 206 10.67 -11.71 23.27
C PRO A 206 11.16 -11.75 21.82
N ARG A 207 10.22 -11.81 20.89
CA ARG A 207 10.51 -11.87 19.45
C ARG A 207 11.39 -10.71 18.99
N PHE A 208 11.10 -9.49 19.47
CA PHE A 208 11.91 -8.31 19.19
C PHE A 208 13.36 -8.46 19.63
N VAL A 209 13.62 -9.08 20.78
CA VAL A 209 14.97 -9.34 21.30
C VAL A 209 15.72 -10.33 20.40
N LYS A 210 15.05 -11.40 19.96
CA LYS A 210 15.63 -12.36 19.00
C LYS A 210 15.96 -11.67 17.68
N THR A 211 15.03 -10.88 17.14
CA THR A 211 15.26 -10.08 15.94
C THR A 211 16.44 -9.13 16.09
N ALA A 212 16.55 -8.41 17.21
CA ALA A 212 17.65 -7.50 17.47
C ALA A 212 19.01 -8.22 17.44
N ALA A 213 19.11 -9.38 18.08
CA ALA A 213 20.32 -10.19 18.08
C ALA A 213 20.66 -10.72 16.67
N MET A 214 19.68 -11.25 15.93
CA MET A 214 19.89 -11.73 14.57
C MET A 214 20.31 -10.61 13.61
N LEU A 215 19.67 -9.44 13.68
CA LEU A 215 20.06 -8.27 12.89
C LEU A 215 21.50 -7.83 13.19
N ARG A 216 21.91 -7.82 14.46
CA ARG A 216 23.28 -7.49 14.89
C ARG A 216 24.29 -8.51 14.33
N ASP A 217 23.94 -9.79 14.39
CA ASP A 217 24.85 -10.90 14.10
C ASP A 217 24.89 -11.28 12.61
N PHE A 218 23.96 -10.77 11.79
CA PHE A 218 23.94 -11.00 10.34
C PHE A 218 25.25 -10.59 9.68
N ASP A 219 25.88 -11.52 8.96
CA ASP A 219 27.09 -11.28 8.18
C ASP A 219 26.88 -11.72 6.72
N PRO A 220 26.74 -10.79 5.76
CA PRO A 220 26.50 -11.13 4.37
C PRO A 220 27.68 -11.89 3.74
N SER A 221 28.88 -11.89 4.33
CA SER A 221 30.02 -12.67 3.82
C SER A 221 30.00 -14.15 4.21
N ARG A 222 29.20 -14.51 5.23
CA ARG A 222 29.10 -15.88 5.76
C ARG A 222 27.83 -16.60 5.36
N ASN A 223 26.85 -15.90 4.81
CA ASN A 223 25.60 -16.47 4.31
C ASN A 223 25.80 -16.88 2.84
N ILE A 224 25.93 -18.19 2.62
CA ILE A 224 26.77 -18.80 1.56
C ILE A 224 26.21 -18.69 0.12
N ASP A 225 25.00 -18.15 -0.09
CA ASP A 225 24.43 -17.94 -1.42
C ASP A 225 24.33 -16.44 -1.80
N PRO A 226 25.08 -15.93 -2.79
CA PRO A 226 24.97 -14.54 -3.24
C PRO A 226 23.62 -14.16 -3.87
N SER A 227 22.82 -15.16 -4.27
CA SER A 227 21.52 -14.98 -4.91
C SER A 227 20.34 -15.08 -3.93
N ARG A 228 20.50 -15.79 -2.81
CA ARG A 228 19.44 -16.05 -1.82
C ARG A 228 19.86 -16.01 -0.36
N GLY A 229 21.13 -15.79 -0.03
CA GLY A 229 21.65 -15.92 1.33
C GLY A 229 20.96 -15.00 2.33
N ALA A 230 20.68 -13.74 1.94
CA ALA A 230 19.92 -12.82 2.78
C ALA A 230 18.43 -13.17 2.86
N VAL A 231 17.86 -13.75 1.80
CA VAL A 231 16.46 -14.21 1.76
C VAL A 231 16.27 -15.43 2.66
N ASP A 232 17.17 -16.41 2.58
CA ASP A 232 17.12 -17.62 3.39
C ASP A 232 17.39 -17.29 4.87
N TYR A 233 18.32 -16.37 5.15
CA TYR A 233 18.49 -15.82 6.50
C TYR A 233 17.24 -15.08 6.98
N GLY A 234 16.55 -14.36 6.09
CA GLY A 234 15.26 -13.75 6.40
C GLY A 234 14.20 -14.76 6.81
N PHE A 235 14.08 -15.88 6.10
CA PHE A 235 13.18 -16.98 6.51
C PHE A 235 13.63 -17.65 7.81
N GLU A 236 14.94 -17.75 8.07
CA GLU A 236 15.48 -18.22 9.36
C GLU A 236 15.08 -17.26 10.50
N MET A 237 15.18 -15.95 10.30
CA MET A 237 14.70 -14.96 11.26
C MET A 237 13.21 -15.12 11.54
N LEU A 238 12.39 -15.20 10.49
CA LEU A 238 10.94 -15.42 10.62
C LEU A 238 10.63 -16.72 11.39
N LYS A 239 11.40 -17.79 11.19
CA LYS A 239 11.25 -19.04 11.93
C LYS A 239 11.61 -18.89 13.41
N ASN A 240 12.68 -18.16 13.74
CA ASN A 240 13.14 -18.01 15.13
C ASN A 240 12.25 -17.08 15.97
N ILE A 241 11.47 -16.21 15.31
CA ILE A 241 10.49 -15.35 15.97
C ILE A 241 9.08 -15.96 16.02
N THR A 242 8.91 -17.21 15.60
CA THR A 242 7.71 -17.99 15.88
C THR A 242 7.62 -18.29 17.39
N VAL A 243 6.42 -18.20 17.98
CA VAL A 243 6.22 -18.43 19.43
C VAL A 243 5.51 -19.75 19.71
N TYR A 244 4.21 -19.85 19.40
CA TYR A 244 3.38 -21.00 19.77
C TYR A 244 2.76 -21.70 18.55
N ASP A 245 2.43 -20.93 17.51
CA ASP A 245 1.76 -21.35 16.29
C ASP A 245 2.61 -21.05 15.06
N GLU A 246 2.55 -21.93 14.05
CA GLU A 246 3.19 -21.65 12.76
C GLU A 246 2.52 -20.42 12.10
N PRO A 247 3.27 -19.44 11.59
CA PRO A 247 2.70 -18.28 10.92
C PRO A 247 1.81 -18.69 9.75
N GLU A 248 0.65 -18.05 9.64
CA GLU A 248 -0.27 -18.27 8.51
C GLU A 248 0.41 -17.90 7.21
N TRP A 249 1.09 -16.76 7.19
CA TRP A 249 1.94 -16.31 6.08
C TRP A 249 3.35 -16.00 6.60
N SER A 250 4.36 -16.40 5.85
CA SER A 250 5.73 -15.89 5.98
C SER A 250 6.16 -15.30 4.65
N ILE A 251 6.51 -14.02 4.64
CA ILE A 251 6.80 -13.27 3.42
C ILE A 251 8.15 -12.59 3.55
N ILE A 252 8.96 -12.66 2.51
CA ILE A 252 10.23 -11.97 2.36
C ILE A 252 10.20 -11.16 1.07
N ILE A 253 10.52 -9.87 1.14
CA ILE A 253 10.70 -9.00 -0.02
C ILE A 253 12.17 -8.60 -0.08
N ASP A 254 12.88 -9.05 -1.11
CA ASP A 254 14.18 -8.48 -1.48
C ASP A 254 13.93 -7.20 -2.27
N ALA A 255 14.06 -6.06 -1.59
CA ALA A 255 13.72 -4.76 -2.15
C ALA A 255 14.71 -4.28 -3.21
N LYS A 256 15.99 -4.70 -3.11
CA LYS A 256 17.03 -4.31 -4.06
C LYS A 256 16.89 -5.07 -5.37
N ARG A 257 16.62 -6.37 -5.29
CA ARG A 257 16.43 -7.25 -6.46
C ARG A 257 14.96 -7.35 -6.88
N ARG A 258 14.06 -6.68 -6.15
CA ARG A 258 12.62 -6.59 -6.41
C ARG A 258 11.97 -7.95 -6.58
N ASN A 259 12.31 -8.88 -5.69
CA ASN A 259 11.76 -10.23 -5.67
C ASN A 259 10.93 -10.44 -4.43
N VAL A 260 9.81 -11.11 -4.60
CA VAL A 260 8.91 -11.51 -3.53
C VAL A 260 9.04 -13.01 -3.33
N TYR A 261 9.16 -13.43 -2.07
CA TYR A 261 9.16 -14.82 -1.66
C TYR A 261 8.13 -14.99 -0.55
N TYR A 262 7.36 -16.07 -0.59
CA TYR A 262 6.39 -16.31 0.46
C TYR A 262 6.06 -17.79 0.60
N LYS A 263 5.49 -18.15 1.75
CA LYS A 263 4.88 -19.45 2.01
C LYS A 263 3.68 -19.26 2.93
N THR A 264 2.77 -20.22 2.91
CA THR A 264 1.66 -20.29 3.84
C THR A 264 1.85 -21.47 4.79
N ARG A 265 1.16 -21.45 5.93
CA ARG A 265 1.16 -22.58 6.88
C ARG A 265 0.73 -23.89 6.22
N LEU A 266 -0.35 -23.84 5.42
CA LEU A 266 -0.92 -25.02 4.77
C LEU A 266 -0.07 -25.50 3.58
N ASN A 267 0.62 -24.59 2.88
CA ASN A 267 1.49 -24.90 1.75
C ASN A 267 2.89 -24.31 1.96
N PRO A 268 3.78 -25.01 2.70
CA PRO A 268 5.05 -24.47 3.18
C PRO A 268 6.15 -24.37 2.12
N ALA A 269 5.92 -24.92 0.91
CA ALA A 269 6.83 -24.74 -0.21
C ALA A 269 6.92 -23.24 -0.57
N ILE A 270 8.15 -22.71 -0.55
CA ILE A 270 8.43 -21.30 -0.86
C ILE A 270 8.07 -21.02 -2.31
N LYS A 271 7.23 -20.02 -2.51
CA LYS A 271 6.82 -19.45 -3.79
C LYS A 271 7.58 -18.15 -4.02
N SER A 272 7.76 -17.79 -5.27
CA SER A 272 8.45 -16.55 -5.63
C SER A 272 7.97 -15.95 -6.93
N PHE A 273 8.14 -14.65 -7.10
CA PHE A 273 8.03 -13.97 -8.38
C PHE A 273 8.84 -12.67 -8.36
N SER A 274 9.24 -12.21 -9.54
CA SER A 274 9.95 -10.93 -9.70
C SER A 274 8.97 -9.81 -10.00
N MET A 275 9.10 -8.68 -9.30
CA MET A 275 8.32 -7.47 -9.59
C MET A 275 8.74 -6.80 -10.90
N ASP A 276 9.97 -7.03 -11.37
CA ASP A 276 10.45 -6.49 -12.64
C ASP A 276 9.82 -7.17 -13.86
N ALA A 277 9.22 -8.36 -13.66
CA ALA A 277 8.46 -9.06 -14.68
C ALA A 277 6.99 -8.62 -14.74
N LEU A 278 6.55 -7.71 -13.86
CA LEU A 278 5.16 -7.24 -13.78
C LEU A 278 4.95 -5.97 -14.59
N ASP A 279 3.86 -5.94 -15.36
CA ASP A 279 3.35 -4.70 -15.95
C ASP A 279 2.48 -3.96 -14.93
N PHE A 280 2.98 -2.83 -14.42
CA PHE A 280 2.22 -1.96 -13.51
C PHE A 280 1.37 -0.90 -14.24
N SER A 281 1.44 -0.80 -15.57
CA SER A 281 0.60 0.14 -16.32
C SER A 281 -0.89 -0.23 -16.25
N ASN A 282 -1.76 0.76 -16.38
CA ASN A 282 -3.21 0.55 -16.46
C ASN A 282 -3.70 0.08 -17.85
N ASN A 283 -2.81 -0.38 -18.72
CA ASN A 283 -3.18 -0.96 -20.01
C ASN A 283 -3.66 -2.41 -19.88
N SER A 284 -3.41 -3.03 -18.73
CA SER A 284 -3.79 -4.40 -18.41
C SER A 284 -4.58 -4.47 -17.11
N ALA A 285 -5.35 -5.55 -16.93
CA ALA A 285 -6.12 -5.76 -15.71
C ALA A 285 -5.21 -5.93 -14.49
N THR A 286 -5.67 -5.46 -13.32
CA THR A 286 -5.12 -5.91 -12.03
C THR A 286 -5.09 -7.43 -12.01
N LEU A 287 -4.00 -8.00 -11.49
CA LEU A 287 -3.84 -9.44 -11.37
C LEU A 287 -4.03 -9.88 -9.93
N ILE A 288 -4.51 -11.10 -9.74
CA ILE A 288 -4.68 -11.75 -8.44
C ILE A 288 -4.07 -13.13 -8.43
N GLN A 289 -3.64 -13.56 -7.25
CA GLN A 289 -3.19 -14.92 -7.00
C GLN A 289 -3.55 -15.33 -5.57
N ASP A 290 -4.18 -16.49 -5.42
CA ASP A 290 -4.34 -17.12 -4.11
C ASP A 290 -2.96 -17.51 -3.56
N MET A 291 -2.65 -17.06 -2.34
CA MET A 291 -1.36 -17.36 -1.71
C MET A 291 -1.22 -18.85 -1.40
N ASP A 292 -2.34 -19.51 -1.07
CA ASP A 292 -2.36 -20.87 -0.56
C ASP A 292 -2.40 -21.90 -1.70
N THR A 293 -1.36 -21.91 -2.52
CA THR A 293 -1.18 -22.89 -3.61
C THR A 293 -0.14 -23.96 -3.26
N PRO A 294 -0.32 -25.23 -3.68
CA PRO A 294 0.68 -26.28 -3.46
C PRO A 294 1.98 -26.08 -4.25
N LYS A 295 1.96 -25.33 -5.37
CA LYS A 295 3.15 -25.09 -6.20
C LYS A 295 4.17 -24.28 -5.39
N GLY A 296 5.44 -24.72 -5.41
CA GLY A 296 6.60 -23.95 -4.96
C GLY A 296 7.44 -23.45 -6.14
N GLY A 297 8.39 -22.57 -5.87
CA GLY A 297 9.22 -21.93 -6.89
C GLY A 297 8.53 -20.74 -7.56
N ASP A 298 8.86 -20.48 -8.83
CA ASP A 298 8.27 -19.37 -9.59
C ASP A 298 6.77 -19.61 -9.85
N VAL A 299 5.95 -18.65 -9.42
CA VAL A 299 4.49 -18.67 -9.55
C VAL A 299 3.95 -17.53 -10.40
N LEU A 300 4.79 -16.81 -11.15
CA LEU A 300 4.36 -15.69 -11.99
C LEU A 300 3.25 -16.08 -12.99
N ASP A 301 3.31 -17.32 -13.52
CA ASP A 301 2.33 -17.90 -14.44
C ASP A 301 0.96 -18.20 -13.79
N MET A 302 0.88 -18.17 -12.46
CA MET A 302 -0.35 -18.44 -11.72
C MET A 302 -1.24 -17.22 -11.53
N PHE A 303 -0.71 -16.00 -11.75
CA PHE A 303 -1.49 -14.78 -11.66
C PHE A 303 -2.59 -14.77 -12.72
N GLN A 304 -3.81 -14.42 -12.32
CA GLN A 304 -4.97 -14.32 -13.20
C GLN A 304 -5.57 -12.91 -13.14
N PRO A 305 -6.27 -12.47 -14.19
CA PRO A 305 -7.01 -11.21 -14.14
C PRO A 305 -8.00 -11.17 -12.98
N TYR A 306 -8.03 -10.04 -12.28
CA TYR A 306 -9.00 -9.76 -11.23
C TYR A 306 -10.43 -9.93 -11.73
N SER A 307 -11.28 -10.56 -10.91
CA SER A 307 -12.73 -10.48 -11.04
C SER A 307 -13.39 -10.41 -9.68
N THR A 308 -14.47 -9.62 -9.59
CA THR A 308 -15.34 -9.53 -8.42
C THR A 308 -15.80 -10.91 -7.95
N GLN A 309 -16.16 -11.80 -8.88
CA GLN A 309 -16.60 -13.16 -8.57
C GLN A 309 -15.52 -13.99 -7.88
N ALA A 310 -14.25 -13.85 -8.28
CA ALA A 310 -13.14 -14.55 -7.63
C ALA A 310 -12.97 -14.08 -6.19
N ILE A 311 -13.05 -12.76 -5.94
CA ILE A 311 -12.95 -12.21 -4.58
C ILE A 311 -14.14 -12.62 -3.74
N LYS A 312 -15.36 -12.55 -4.27
CA LYS A 312 -16.57 -12.99 -3.57
C LYS A 312 -16.47 -14.45 -3.15
N SER A 313 -16.00 -15.31 -4.05
CA SER A 313 -15.77 -16.74 -3.77
C SER A 313 -14.73 -16.93 -2.65
N PHE A 314 -13.60 -16.22 -2.74
CA PHE A 314 -12.55 -16.25 -1.72
C PHE A 314 -13.08 -15.81 -0.35
N LEU A 315 -13.81 -14.69 -0.28
CA LEU A 315 -14.37 -14.18 0.96
C LEU A 315 -15.40 -15.16 1.56
N ALA A 316 -16.35 -15.63 0.75
CA ALA A 316 -17.42 -16.52 1.21
C ALA A 316 -16.90 -17.89 1.69
N THR A 317 -15.89 -18.45 1.01
CA THR A 317 -15.41 -19.80 1.29
C THR A 317 -14.25 -19.86 2.27
N LYS A 318 -13.43 -18.80 2.36
CA LYS A 318 -12.20 -18.82 3.16
C LYS A 318 -12.22 -17.84 4.33
N LEU A 319 -12.63 -16.58 4.13
CA LEU A 319 -12.53 -15.57 5.19
C LEU A 319 -13.74 -15.58 6.13
N ILE A 320 -14.94 -15.44 5.58
CA ILE A 320 -16.19 -15.29 6.35
C ILE A 320 -16.41 -16.41 7.37
N PRO A 321 -16.09 -17.70 7.07
CA PRO A 321 -16.22 -18.77 8.08
C PRO A 321 -15.34 -18.58 9.32
N LEU A 322 -14.28 -17.77 9.23
CA LEU A 322 -13.35 -17.47 10.33
C LEU A 322 -13.75 -16.22 11.12
N LEU A 323 -14.61 -15.36 10.58
CA LEU A 323 -15.00 -14.12 11.23
C LEU A 323 -16.03 -14.37 12.35
N PRO A 324 -15.95 -13.64 13.47
CA PRO A 324 -17.03 -13.61 14.45
C PRO A 324 -18.35 -13.19 13.79
N LYS A 325 -19.44 -13.91 14.06
CA LYS A 325 -20.75 -13.64 13.42
C LYS A 325 -21.20 -12.21 13.67
N GLU A 326 -20.93 -11.71 14.87
CA GLU A 326 -21.28 -10.36 15.32
C GLU A 326 -20.59 -9.29 14.48
N MET A 327 -19.38 -9.53 13.97
CA MET A 327 -18.68 -8.59 13.09
C MET A 327 -19.48 -8.30 11.81
N ILE A 328 -20.20 -9.30 11.31
CA ILE A 328 -21.03 -9.19 10.10
C ILE A 328 -22.43 -8.69 10.46
N THR A 329 -23.07 -9.29 11.46
CA THR A 329 -24.50 -9.07 11.72
C THR A 329 -24.81 -7.80 12.50
N SER A 330 -23.84 -7.22 13.23
CA SER A 330 -24.07 -6.00 14.03
C SER A 330 -24.48 -4.80 13.19
N GLY A 331 -24.01 -4.72 11.93
CA GLY A 331 -24.42 -3.69 10.97
C GLY A 331 -25.64 -4.07 10.12
N GLY A 332 -26.31 -5.18 10.45
CA GLY A 332 -27.51 -5.66 9.76
C GLY A 332 -27.27 -6.38 8.44
N LEU A 333 -26.02 -6.75 8.13
CA LEU A 333 -25.66 -7.47 6.91
C LEU A 333 -25.85 -8.98 7.06
N THR A 334 -26.17 -9.64 5.94
CA THR A 334 -25.95 -11.09 5.81
C THR A 334 -24.48 -11.37 5.41
N PRO A 335 -23.97 -12.61 5.61
CA PRO A 335 -22.66 -13.00 5.11
C PRO A 335 -22.47 -12.76 3.60
N ASP A 336 -23.49 -13.01 2.79
CA ASP A 336 -23.44 -12.77 1.34
C ASP A 336 -23.40 -11.27 1.02
N GLU A 337 -24.16 -10.44 1.74
CA GLU A 337 -24.11 -8.97 1.60
C GLU A 337 -22.74 -8.42 2.00
N PHE A 338 -22.11 -8.99 3.03
CA PHE A 338 -20.74 -8.64 3.43
C PHE A 338 -19.75 -9.02 2.33
N ALA A 339 -19.78 -10.27 1.84
CA ALA A 339 -18.90 -10.72 0.76
C ALA A 339 -19.02 -9.84 -0.49
N GLU A 340 -20.25 -9.49 -0.88
CA GLU A 340 -20.52 -8.63 -2.02
C GLU A 340 -19.91 -7.23 -1.85
N ARG A 341 -20.09 -6.59 -0.68
CA ARG A 341 -19.58 -5.23 -0.44
C ARG A 341 -18.07 -5.13 -0.52
N PHE A 342 -17.37 -6.09 0.05
CA PHE A 342 -15.90 -6.13 0.03
C PHE A 342 -15.36 -6.54 -1.35
N ALA A 343 -16.04 -7.43 -2.07
CA ALA A 343 -15.67 -7.80 -3.44
C ALA A 343 -15.90 -6.68 -4.47
N CYS A 344 -16.92 -5.84 -4.28
CA CYS A 344 -17.32 -4.77 -5.21
C CYS A 344 -16.79 -3.39 -4.78
N ILE A 345 -15.75 -3.35 -3.93
CA ILE A 345 -15.26 -2.11 -3.33
C ILE A 345 -14.84 -1.07 -4.38
N THR A 346 -14.33 -1.52 -5.52
CA THR A 346 -13.84 -0.67 -6.62
C THR A 346 -14.92 -0.16 -7.56
N ASP A 347 -16.11 -0.74 -7.56
CA ASP A 347 -17.15 -0.47 -8.57
C ASP A 347 -17.62 0.98 -8.55
N LYS A 348 -17.61 1.60 -7.35
CA LYS A 348 -17.93 3.03 -7.17
C LYS A 348 -17.04 3.92 -8.07
N ALA A 349 -15.77 3.56 -8.27
CA ALA A 349 -14.84 4.34 -9.08
C ALA A 349 -15.08 4.23 -10.59
N GLU A 350 -15.82 3.20 -11.04
CA GLU A 350 -16.16 3.02 -12.45
C GLU A 350 -17.40 3.83 -12.86
N LEU A 351 -18.17 4.37 -11.90
CA LEU A 351 -19.36 5.16 -12.18
C LEU A 351 -18.99 6.53 -12.76
N PRO A 352 -19.51 6.93 -13.94
CA PRO A 352 -19.21 8.24 -14.55
C PRO A 352 -19.48 9.44 -13.65
N ALA A 353 -20.49 9.35 -12.78
CA ALA A 353 -20.83 10.41 -11.82
C ALA A 353 -19.71 10.69 -10.79
N ASN A 354 -18.87 9.69 -10.48
CA ASN A 354 -17.74 9.82 -9.56
C ASN A 354 -16.45 10.25 -10.28
N GLN A 355 -16.43 10.20 -11.61
CA GLN A 355 -15.28 10.58 -12.45
C GLN A 355 -15.38 12.04 -12.87
N TYR A 356 -15.53 12.93 -11.89
CA TYR A 356 -15.76 14.38 -12.12
C TYR A 356 -14.65 15.04 -12.95
N PHE A 357 -13.42 14.52 -12.88
CA PHE A 357 -12.27 14.98 -13.65
C PHE A 357 -12.33 14.58 -15.14
N ALA A 358 -13.04 13.51 -15.50
CA ALA A 358 -13.07 12.99 -16.87
C ALA A 358 -13.87 13.93 -17.79
N GLY A 359 -13.42 14.10 -19.02
CA GLY A 359 -14.02 15.00 -20.00
C GLY A 359 -13.00 15.88 -20.71
N VAL A 360 -13.50 16.92 -21.36
CA VAL A 360 -12.69 17.86 -22.12
C VAL A 360 -12.75 19.21 -21.42
N TRP A 361 -11.60 19.74 -21.01
CA TRP A 361 -11.48 21.02 -20.34
C TRP A 361 -10.82 22.01 -21.29
N LYS A 362 -11.42 23.16 -21.54
CA LYS A 362 -10.95 24.13 -22.55
C LYS A 362 -10.82 25.53 -21.99
N THR A 363 -9.79 26.26 -22.37
CA THR A 363 -9.76 27.72 -22.16
C THR A 363 -10.90 28.39 -22.92
N LYS A 364 -11.26 29.62 -22.54
CA LYS A 364 -12.13 30.45 -23.38
C LYS A 364 -11.46 30.67 -24.75
N PRO A 365 -12.25 30.93 -25.82
CA PRO A 365 -11.69 31.27 -27.12
C PRO A 365 -10.69 32.41 -27.01
N ALA A 366 -9.58 32.29 -27.72
CA ALA A 366 -8.55 33.31 -27.80
C ALA A 366 -9.14 34.66 -28.26
N ALA A 367 -8.82 35.74 -27.54
CA ALA A 367 -9.21 37.10 -27.92
C ALA A 367 -8.25 37.67 -28.98
N THR A 368 -7.00 37.22 -28.97
CA THR A 368 -5.97 37.57 -29.95
C THR A 368 -5.33 36.32 -30.56
N LYS A 369 -4.62 36.45 -31.68
CA LYS A 369 -3.90 35.31 -32.29
C LYS A 369 -2.72 34.80 -31.45
N ASP A 370 -2.28 35.61 -30.49
CA ASP A 370 -1.15 35.29 -29.60
C ASP A 370 -1.60 34.59 -28.31
N ASP A 371 -2.92 34.53 -28.05
CA ASP A 371 -3.45 33.85 -26.87
C ASP A 371 -3.39 32.33 -27.05
N LEU A 372 -2.77 31.64 -26.09
CA LEU A 372 -2.66 30.19 -26.10
C LEU A 372 -4.01 29.54 -25.77
N GLU A 373 -4.58 28.79 -26.71
CA GLU A 373 -5.73 27.93 -26.44
C GLU A 373 -5.27 26.56 -25.97
N ILE A 374 -5.73 26.15 -24.78
CA ILE A 374 -5.40 24.87 -24.17
C ILE A 374 -6.66 24.03 -24.02
N GLU A 375 -6.55 22.76 -24.38
CA GLU A 375 -7.56 21.74 -24.17
C GLU A 375 -6.94 20.51 -23.46
N ILE A 376 -7.44 20.17 -22.27
CA ILE A 376 -7.04 18.97 -21.52
C ILE A 376 -8.15 17.93 -21.68
N ARG A 377 -7.83 16.78 -22.25
CA ARG A 377 -8.77 15.67 -22.46
C ARG A 377 -8.42 14.53 -21.52
N LEU A 378 -9.29 14.26 -20.56
CA LEU A 378 -9.16 13.15 -19.62
C LEU A 378 -10.21 12.08 -19.95
N ARG A 379 -9.76 10.84 -20.11
CA ARG A 379 -10.56 9.70 -20.53
C ARG A 379 -10.44 8.59 -19.51
N THR A 380 -11.52 7.84 -19.36
CA THR A 380 -11.56 6.66 -18.49
C THR A 380 -12.00 5.43 -19.29
N ASN A 381 -11.38 4.30 -18.98
CA ASN A 381 -11.87 2.98 -19.36
C ASN A 381 -12.08 2.20 -18.07
N LYS A 382 -13.33 2.00 -17.66
CA LYS A 382 -13.68 1.69 -16.27
C LYS A 382 -13.04 2.74 -15.35
N ASN A 383 -12.14 2.34 -14.47
CA ASN A 383 -11.38 3.22 -13.59
C ASN A 383 -9.93 3.46 -14.05
N ALA A 384 -9.48 2.90 -15.18
CA ALA A 384 -8.18 3.25 -15.76
C ALA A 384 -8.23 4.65 -16.39
N VAL A 385 -7.29 5.53 -16.04
CA VAL A 385 -7.26 6.92 -16.50
C VAL A 385 -6.16 7.14 -17.54
N SER A 386 -6.52 7.84 -18.62
CA SER A 386 -5.59 8.31 -19.64
C SER A 386 -5.95 9.74 -20.06
N GLY A 387 -5.07 10.41 -20.78
CA GLY A 387 -5.39 11.73 -21.29
C GLY A 387 -4.34 12.31 -22.23
N GLU A 388 -4.65 13.49 -22.73
CA GLU A 388 -3.76 14.30 -23.56
C GLU A 388 -4.01 15.78 -23.32
N ILE A 389 -2.98 16.59 -23.52
CA ILE A 389 -3.07 18.05 -23.56
C ILE A 389 -2.90 18.52 -25.00
N VAL A 390 -3.74 19.46 -25.43
CA VAL A 390 -3.85 19.91 -26.81
C VAL A 390 -3.74 21.43 -26.83
N PHE A 391 -2.97 21.95 -27.78
CA PHE A 391 -2.75 23.38 -27.99
C PHE A 391 -3.28 23.82 -29.35
N ASN A 392 -3.72 25.09 -29.44
CA ASN A 392 -4.09 25.79 -30.67
C ASN A 392 -5.03 24.99 -31.57
N LYS A 393 -6.22 24.66 -31.07
CA LYS A 393 -7.29 23.95 -31.82
C LYS A 393 -6.88 22.62 -32.45
N GLY A 394 -5.91 21.91 -31.87
CA GLY A 394 -5.53 20.56 -32.32
C GLY A 394 -4.24 20.47 -33.11
N GLU A 395 -3.53 21.58 -33.33
CA GLU A 395 -2.24 21.59 -34.05
C GLU A 395 -1.14 20.80 -33.32
N SER A 396 -1.23 20.71 -32.00
CA SER A 396 -0.30 19.93 -31.18
C SER A 396 -1.04 19.21 -30.06
N ALA A 397 -1.01 17.88 -30.06
CA ALA A 397 -1.55 17.04 -29.00
C ALA A 397 -0.43 16.20 -28.37
N TYR A 398 -0.40 16.14 -27.04
CA TYR A 398 0.65 15.48 -26.27
C TYR A 398 0.03 14.51 -25.25
N PRO A 399 0.40 13.22 -25.28
CA PRO A 399 -0.06 12.26 -24.28
C PRO A 399 0.35 12.68 -22.87
N ILE A 400 -0.58 12.55 -21.93
CA ILE A 400 -0.33 12.74 -20.51
C ILE A 400 0.39 11.52 -19.93
N THR A 401 1.36 11.76 -19.06
CA THR A 401 2.11 10.77 -18.29
C THR A 401 2.18 11.19 -16.81
N HIS A 402 2.41 10.24 -15.90
CA HIS A 402 2.45 10.49 -14.45
C HIS A 402 1.22 11.24 -13.92
N ILE A 403 0.03 10.85 -14.39
CA ILE A 403 -1.22 11.43 -13.90
C ILE A 403 -1.46 11.01 -12.45
N GLY A 404 -1.80 12.00 -11.62
CA GLY A 404 -2.17 11.84 -10.22
C GLY A 404 -3.34 12.74 -9.89
N LEU A 405 -4.15 12.32 -8.92
CA LEU A 405 -5.27 13.08 -8.40
C LEU A 405 -5.32 12.84 -6.89
N LEU A 406 -5.42 13.89 -6.10
CA LEU A 406 -5.57 13.83 -4.65
C LEU A 406 -6.72 14.75 -4.24
N GLY A 407 -7.88 14.16 -3.97
CA GLY A 407 -9.13 14.93 -3.92
C GLY A 407 -9.28 15.70 -5.23
N ASN A 408 -9.42 17.01 -5.17
CA ASN A 408 -9.58 17.84 -6.37
C ASN A 408 -8.28 18.34 -7.01
N ARG A 409 -7.10 17.94 -6.50
CA ARG A 409 -5.79 18.36 -7.02
C ARG A 409 -5.33 17.36 -8.07
N LEU A 410 -5.37 17.77 -9.34
CA LEU A 410 -4.90 17.00 -10.48
C LEU A 410 -3.45 17.39 -10.79
N THR A 411 -2.57 16.42 -10.95
CA THR A 411 -1.20 16.65 -11.41
C THR A 411 -0.90 15.73 -12.57
N PHE A 412 -0.11 16.20 -13.53
CA PHE A 412 0.41 15.32 -14.57
C PHE A 412 1.61 15.93 -15.28
N THR A 413 2.26 15.14 -16.12
CA THR A 413 3.38 15.58 -16.96
C THR A 413 3.14 15.23 -18.43
N TYR A 414 3.77 15.95 -19.35
CA TYR A 414 3.81 15.57 -20.77
C TYR A 414 5.13 15.99 -21.39
N LYS A 415 5.46 15.41 -22.55
CA LYS A 415 6.61 15.84 -23.36
C LYS A 415 6.16 16.56 -24.60
N ASN A 416 6.71 17.74 -24.87
CA ASN A 416 6.42 18.47 -26.10
C ASN A 416 7.18 17.91 -27.32
N LYS A 417 7.01 18.52 -28.51
CA LYS A 417 7.67 18.07 -29.77
C LYS A 417 9.21 18.12 -29.69
N ARG A 418 9.78 18.94 -28.79
CA ARG A 418 11.24 19.04 -28.55
C ARG A 418 11.74 18.04 -27.51
N GLY A 419 10.85 17.29 -26.87
CA GLY A 419 11.17 16.32 -25.83
C GLY A 419 11.29 16.93 -24.42
N TYR A 420 11.05 18.23 -24.26
CA TYR A 420 11.04 18.87 -22.94
C TYR A 420 9.89 18.33 -22.10
N LEU A 421 10.19 18.01 -20.84
CA LEU A 421 9.21 17.59 -19.85
C LEU A 421 8.54 18.84 -19.26
N LEU A 422 7.22 18.82 -19.24
CA LEU A 422 6.42 19.86 -18.61
C LEU A 422 5.59 19.23 -17.50
N ASP A 423 5.47 19.93 -16.38
CA ASP A 423 4.58 19.57 -15.28
C ASP A 423 3.36 20.49 -15.25
N VAL A 424 2.22 19.89 -14.92
CA VAL A 424 0.94 20.56 -14.79
C VAL A 424 0.40 20.29 -13.41
N GLN A 425 0.11 21.37 -12.69
CA GLN A 425 -0.58 21.32 -11.40
C GLN A 425 -1.92 22.01 -11.55
N ALA A 426 -3.00 21.31 -11.25
CA ALA A 426 -4.34 21.80 -11.46
C ALA A 426 -5.25 21.55 -10.27
N THR A 427 -6.21 22.45 -10.07
CA THR A 427 -7.31 22.28 -9.10
C THR A 427 -8.63 22.27 -9.83
N ILE A 428 -9.45 21.26 -9.56
CA ILE A 428 -10.78 21.08 -10.13
C ILE A 428 -11.83 21.62 -9.15
N ASN A 429 -12.66 22.54 -9.62
CA ASN A 429 -13.79 23.09 -8.86
C ASN A 429 -15.03 23.08 -9.77
N ASN A 430 -15.87 22.06 -9.61
CA ASN A 430 -17.04 21.84 -10.46
C ASN A 430 -16.68 21.81 -11.96
N ASN A 431 -17.17 22.78 -12.74
CA ASN A 431 -16.93 22.89 -14.18
C ASN A 431 -15.73 23.79 -14.52
N GLN A 432 -14.88 24.10 -13.54
CA GLN A 432 -13.67 24.89 -13.74
C GLN A 432 -12.43 24.10 -13.30
N LEU A 433 -11.38 24.15 -14.11
CA LEU A 433 -10.08 23.58 -13.83
C LEU A 433 -9.05 24.70 -13.95
N THR A 434 -8.36 25.02 -12.86
CA THR A 434 -7.28 26.01 -12.86
C THR A 434 -5.96 25.27 -12.94
N ALA A 435 -5.26 25.35 -14.06
CA ALA A 435 -4.00 24.64 -14.33
C ALA A 435 -2.84 25.62 -14.42
N HIS A 436 -1.78 25.36 -13.67
CA HIS A 436 -0.48 26.02 -13.81
C HIS A 436 0.45 25.10 -14.58
N LEU A 437 1.03 25.61 -15.67
CA LEU A 437 1.90 24.88 -16.58
C LEU A 437 3.32 25.44 -16.46
N GLN A 438 4.29 24.60 -16.13
CA GLN A 438 5.68 25.03 -16.00
C GLN A 438 6.64 23.94 -16.46
N THR A 439 7.91 24.33 -16.59
CA THR A 439 9.08 23.47 -16.78
C THR A 439 10.17 23.90 -15.81
N THR A 440 11.32 23.23 -15.83
CA THR A 440 12.49 23.68 -15.06
C THR A 440 13.09 25.00 -15.56
N GLU A 441 12.80 25.41 -16.80
CA GLU A 441 13.43 26.58 -17.43
C GLU A 441 12.44 27.71 -17.78
N GLU A 442 11.15 27.39 -17.89
CA GLU A 442 10.10 28.28 -18.38
C GLU A 442 8.80 28.07 -17.60
N ASP A 443 8.16 29.15 -17.18
CA ASP A 443 6.80 29.18 -16.62
C ASP A 443 5.83 29.64 -17.71
N ALA A 444 4.94 28.74 -18.15
CA ALA A 444 3.93 29.05 -19.16
C ALA A 444 2.70 29.77 -18.57
N GLY A 445 2.60 29.84 -17.25
CA GLY A 445 1.57 30.56 -16.52
C GLY A 445 0.37 29.71 -16.11
N THR A 446 -0.65 30.40 -15.59
CA THR A 446 -1.88 29.80 -15.08
C THR A 446 -3.04 30.03 -16.04
N PHE A 447 -3.75 28.94 -16.34
CA PHE A 447 -4.87 28.88 -17.27
C PHE A 447 -6.12 28.42 -16.54
N VAL A 448 -7.25 29.02 -16.91
CA VAL A 448 -8.57 28.62 -16.43
C VAL A 448 -9.30 27.93 -17.57
N LEU A 449 -9.58 26.65 -17.36
CA LEU A 449 -10.27 25.78 -18.30
C LEU A 449 -11.67 25.45 -17.79
N TYR A 450 -12.59 25.22 -18.71
CA TYR A 450 -13.99 24.91 -18.44
C TYR A 450 -14.39 23.61 -19.12
N LYS A 451 -15.24 22.85 -18.46
CA LYS A 451 -15.75 21.56 -18.93
C LYS A 451 -16.83 21.70 -19.99
#